data_AF-A0A936RRH1-F1
#
_entry.id   AF-A0A936RRH1-F1
#
_cell.length_a   1.000
_cell.length_b   1.000
_cell.length_c   1.000
_cell.angle_alpha   90.00
_cell.angle_beta   90.00
_cell.angle_gamma   90.00
#
_symmetry.space_group_name_H-M   'P 1'
#
loop_
_entity.id
_entity.type
_entity.pdbx_description
1 polymer ?
#
loop_
_entity_poly.entity_id
_entity_poly.type
_entity_poly.pdbx_seq_one_letter_code
_entity_poly.pdbx_strand_id
1 'polypeptide(L)'
;MPYMRKWRWQIAATVLHDIEPHLAWIFGVLSSIDQDLYRRDQRHKELLRMGADAKLSEWLGIGDAIALSYLWVLAAYEAIRTIDQRLAELGPAATSRRRASADLKHKFERLRIPLAKLEPSKRNLTTDYSFPRPGFEDNRGIAWEVAPGESVSRSYLSDEFLSLLEAMKSGILAE
;
A
#
# COMPACT_ATOMS: atom_id res chain seq x y z
N MET A 1 -3.41 15.47 -7.94
CA MET A 1 -4.05 15.17 -9.23
C MET A 1 -3.66 13.77 -9.71
N PRO A 2 -4.58 12.95 -10.24
CA PRO A 2 -4.33 11.56 -10.58
C PRO A 2 -3.16 11.37 -11.55
N TYR A 3 -2.96 12.29 -12.50
CA TYR A 3 -1.94 12.17 -13.55
C TYR A 3 -0.49 12.29 -13.05
N MET A 4 -0.27 12.78 -11.82
CA MET A 4 1.07 12.89 -11.23
C MET A 4 1.41 11.73 -10.29
N ARG A 5 0.49 10.81 -9.96
CA ARG A 5 0.73 9.79 -8.94
C ARG A 5 1.86 8.85 -9.35
N LYS A 6 1.82 8.31 -10.57
CA LYS A 6 2.92 7.51 -11.13
C LYS A 6 4.25 8.27 -11.12
N TRP A 7 4.25 9.53 -11.55
CA TRP A 7 5.45 10.35 -11.60
C TRP A 7 6.06 10.58 -10.21
N ARG A 8 5.23 10.90 -9.21
CA ARG A 8 5.67 11.05 -7.81
C ARG A 8 6.35 9.78 -7.30
N TRP A 9 5.75 8.62 -7.54
CA TRP A 9 6.37 7.34 -7.21
C TRP A 9 7.71 7.13 -7.87
N GLN A 10 7.81 7.37 -9.19
CA GLN A 10 9.06 7.18 -9.94
C GLN A 10 10.17 8.10 -9.42
N ILE A 11 9.85 9.35 -9.13
CA ILE A 11 10.81 10.30 -8.57
C ILE A 11 11.22 9.90 -7.16
N ALA A 12 10.27 9.57 -6.29
CA ALA A 12 10.54 9.20 -4.90
C ALA A 12 11.36 7.89 -4.81
N ALA A 13 11.06 6.90 -5.65
CA ALA A 13 11.74 5.61 -5.67
C ALA A 13 13.23 5.69 -6.08
N THR A 14 13.70 6.82 -6.63
CA THR A 14 15.13 7.01 -6.90
C THR A 14 16.01 6.89 -5.65
N VAL A 15 15.46 7.17 -4.46
CA VAL A 15 16.19 6.99 -3.18
C VAL A 15 16.56 5.52 -2.92
N LEU A 16 15.88 4.59 -3.58
CA LEU A 16 16.15 3.15 -3.42
C LEU A 16 17.44 2.71 -4.11
N HIS A 17 18.03 3.52 -5.01
CA HIS A 17 19.34 3.20 -5.59
C HIS A 17 20.43 3.07 -4.53
N ASP A 18 20.32 3.80 -3.43
CA ASP A 18 21.29 3.77 -2.32
C ASP A 18 20.92 2.74 -1.24
N ILE A 19 19.78 2.05 -1.37
CA ILE A 19 19.26 1.09 -0.38
C ILE A 19 19.21 -0.33 -0.94
N GLU A 20 18.49 -0.52 -2.05
CA GLU A 20 18.36 -1.78 -2.78
C GLU A 20 18.03 -1.48 -4.25
N PRO A 21 19.04 -1.42 -5.14
CA PRO A 21 18.86 -1.00 -6.54
C PRO A 21 17.80 -1.80 -7.31
N HIS A 22 17.65 -3.09 -7.01
CA HIS A 22 16.65 -3.94 -7.67
C HIS A 22 15.21 -3.49 -7.39
N LEU A 23 14.95 -2.90 -6.22
CA LEU A 23 13.63 -2.35 -5.90
C LEU A 23 13.30 -1.14 -6.79
N ALA A 24 14.27 -0.30 -7.17
CA ALA A 24 13.99 0.88 -8.00
C ALA A 24 13.26 0.51 -9.30
N TRP A 25 13.64 -0.61 -9.94
CA TRP A 25 12.95 -1.13 -11.14
C TRP A 25 11.54 -1.65 -10.83
N ILE A 26 11.39 -2.44 -9.75
CA ILE A 26 10.09 -2.99 -9.32
C ILE A 26 9.08 -1.87 -9.06
N PHE A 27 9.52 -0.72 -8.54
CA PHE A 27 8.65 0.43 -8.27
C PHE A 27 8.16 1.13 -9.55
N GLY A 28 8.86 0.97 -10.68
CA GLY A 28 8.34 1.37 -11.99
C GLY A 28 7.05 0.63 -12.36
N VAL A 29 6.98 -0.66 -12.03
CA VAL A 29 5.78 -1.49 -12.24
C VAL A 29 4.73 -1.20 -11.16
N LEU A 30 5.11 -1.19 -9.88
CA LEU A 30 4.18 -0.93 -8.78
C LEU A 30 3.52 0.44 -8.86
N SER A 31 4.22 1.46 -9.34
CA SER A 31 3.65 2.80 -9.57
C SER A 31 2.61 2.82 -10.69
N SER A 32 2.77 1.97 -11.71
CA SER A 32 1.79 1.84 -12.79
C SER A 32 0.54 1.12 -12.29
N ILE A 33 0.71 0.02 -11.55
CA ILE A 33 -0.39 -0.71 -10.92
C ILE A 33 -1.15 0.19 -9.95
N ASP A 34 -0.43 0.93 -9.10
CA ASP A 34 -1.04 1.84 -8.12
C ASP A 34 -1.84 2.97 -8.79
N GLN A 35 -1.30 3.55 -9.88
CA GLN A 35 -2.00 4.57 -10.67
C GLN A 35 -3.32 4.03 -11.25
N ASP A 36 -3.31 2.81 -11.77
CA ASP A 36 -4.47 2.18 -12.38
C ASP A 36 -5.49 1.77 -11.32
N LEU A 37 -5.06 1.18 -10.20
CA LEU A 37 -5.92 0.90 -9.05
C LEU A 37 -6.55 2.17 -8.50
N TYR A 38 -5.80 3.27 -8.38
CA TYR A 38 -6.33 4.55 -7.95
C TYR A 38 -7.42 5.09 -8.87
N ARG A 39 -7.29 4.91 -10.19
CA ARG A 39 -8.33 5.29 -11.17
C ARG A 39 -9.56 4.40 -11.04
N ARG A 40 -9.37 3.08 -10.90
CA ARG A 40 -10.44 2.12 -10.68
C ARG A 40 -11.19 2.42 -9.38
N ASP A 41 -10.49 2.79 -8.31
CA ASP A 41 -11.09 3.24 -7.06
C ASP A 41 -12.03 4.43 -7.27
N GLN A 42 -11.65 5.43 -8.09
CA GLN A 42 -12.57 6.53 -8.41
C GLN A 42 -13.77 6.06 -9.21
N ARG A 43 -13.58 5.18 -10.20
CA ARG A 43 -14.69 4.64 -11.00
C ARG A 43 -15.66 3.83 -10.14
N HIS A 44 -15.17 2.99 -9.23
CA HIS A 44 -16.03 2.19 -8.35
C HIS A 44 -16.86 3.06 -7.41
N LYS A 45 -16.34 4.19 -6.94
CA LYS A 45 -17.14 5.17 -6.18
C LYS A 45 -18.30 5.72 -7.00
N GLU A 46 -18.09 5.98 -8.29
CA GLU A 46 -19.17 6.39 -9.19
C GLU A 46 -20.20 5.28 -9.36
N LEU A 47 -19.77 4.02 -9.53
CA LEU A 47 -20.68 2.88 -9.66
C LEU A 47 -21.54 2.67 -8.40
N LEU A 48 -20.95 2.81 -7.21
CA LEU A 48 -21.70 2.74 -5.95
C LEU A 48 -22.79 3.82 -5.87
N ARG A 49 -22.55 5.00 -6.44
CA ARG A 49 -23.57 6.08 -6.54
C ARG A 49 -24.63 5.79 -7.59
N MET A 50 -24.27 5.13 -8.69
CA MET A 50 -25.19 4.75 -9.76
C MET A 50 -26.11 3.57 -9.37
N GLY A 51 -25.68 2.72 -8.43
CA GLY A 51 -26.49 1.60 -7.95
C GLY A 51 -26.90 0.64 -9.08
N ALA A 52 -28.21 0.45 -9.25
CA ALA A 52 -28.78 -0.48 -10.25
C ALA A 52 -28.54 -0.05 -11.71
N ASP A 53 -28.19 1.21 -11.97
CA ASP A 53 -27.96 1.73 -13.32
C ASP A 53 -26.57 1.37 -13.89
N ALA A 54 -25.68 0.81 -13.05
CA ALA A 54 -24.35 0.36 -13.45
C ALA A 54 -24.40 -0.96 -14.24
N LYS A 55 -23.57 -1.07 -15.29
CA LYS A 55 -23.51 -2.29 -16.11
C LYS A 55 -22.92 -3.46 -15.32
N LEU A 56 -23.44 -4.67 -15.51
CA LEU A 56 -22.92 -5.90 -14.88
C LEU A 56 -21.42 -6.11 -15.11
N SER A 57 -20.91 -5.76 -16.30
CA SER A 57 -19.47 -5.84 -16.61
C SER A 57 -18.60 -4.93 -15.73
N GLU A 58 -19.14 -3.80 -15.28
CA GLU A 58 -18.43 -2.87 -14.39
C GLU A 58 -18.40 -3.39 -12.95
N TRP A 59 -19.47 -4.08 -12.52
CA TRP A 59 -19.50 -4.80 -11.24
C TRP A 59 -18.52 -5.97 -11.21
N LEU A 60 -18.39 -6.73 -12.31
CA LEU A 60 -17.40 -7.81 -12.42
C LEU A 60 -15.96 -7.29 -12.31
N GLY A 61 -15.69 -6.08 -12.83
CA GLY A 61 -14.38 -5.43 -12.73
C GLY A 61 -13.91 -5.12 -11.31
N ILE A 62 -14.83 -5.09 -10.33
CA ILE A 62 -14.49 -4.89 -8.91
C ILE A 62 -13.70 -6.08 -8.37
N GLY A 63 -14.08 -7.31 -8.72
CA GLY A 63 -13.39 -8.52 -8.28
C GLY A 63 -11.92 -8.52 -8.71
N ASP A 64 -11.67 -8.19 -9.98
CA ASP A 64 -10.31 -8.06 -10.54
C ASP A 64 -9.50 -6.98 -9.81
N ALA A 65 -10.13 -5.86 -9.49
CA ALA A 65 -9.46 -4.77 -8.78
C ALA A 65 -9.15 -5.14 -7.33
N ILE A 66 -10.01 -5.90 -6.64
CA ILE A 66 -9.73 -6.43 -5.29
C ILE A 66 -8.54 -7.39 -5.34
N ALA A 67 -8.55 -8.34 -6.29
CA ALA A 67 -7.45 -9.29 -6.46
C ALA A 67 -6.13 -8.58 -6.76
N LEU A 68 -6.12 -7.61 -7.67
CA LEU A 68 -4.95 -6.82 -7.99
C LEU A 68 -4.49 -5.95 -6.81
N SER A 69 -5.42 -5.45 -5.99
CA SER A 69 -5.11 -4.71 -4.77
C SER A 69 -4.41 -5.59 -3.74
N TYR A 70 -4.82 -6.85 -3.58
CA TYR A 70 -4.11 -7.81 -2.74
C TYR A 70 -2.67 -8.06 -3.21
N LEU A 71 -2.48 -8.28 -4.52
CA LEU A 71 -1.15 -8.47 -5.10
C LEU A 71 -0.27 -7.23 -4.93
N TRP A 72 -0.85 -6.04 -5.07
CA TRP A 72 -0.14 -4.79 -4.84
C TRP A 72 0.30 -4.64 -3.38
N VAL A 73 -0.60 -4.91 -2.42
CA VAL A 73 -0.28 -4.85 -0.97
C VAL A 73 0.81 -5.85 -0.61
N LEU A 74 0.74 -7.08 -1.14
CA LEU A 74 1.78 -8.11 -0.98
C LEU A 74 3.15 -7.61 -1.46
N ALA A 75 3.22 -7.12 -2.69
CA ALA A 75 4.47 -6.65 -3.27
C ALA A 75 5.03 -5.41 -2.54
N ALA A 76 4.16 -4.47 -2.16
CA ALA A 76 4.54 -3.29 -1.40
C ALA A 76 5.07 -3.66 0.00
N TYR A 77 4.43 -4.59 0.70
CA TYR A 77 4.91 -5.08 1.98
C TYR A 77 6.32 -5.69 1.87
N GLU A 78 6.55 -6.56 0.88
CA GLU A 78 7.86 -7.20 0.70
C GLU A 78 8.95 -6.18 0.36
N ALA A 79 8.62 -5.13 -0.40
CA ALA A 79 9.52 -4.02 -0.63
C ALA A 79 9.85 -3.27 0.67
N ILE A 80 8.86 -2.94 1.50
CA ILE A 80 9.08 -2.24 2.78
C ILE A 80 9.93 -3.11 3.72
N ARG A 81 9.64 -4.42 3.80
CA ARG A 81 10.42 -5.38 4.60
C ARG A 81 11.88 -5.40 4.16
N THR A 82 12.13 -5.37 2.85
CA THR A 82 13.47 -5.35 2.28
C THR A 82 14.19 -4.03 2.59
N ILE A 83 13.50 -2.90 2.45
CA ILE A 83 14.02 -1.57 2.83
C ILE A 83 14.40 -1.54 4.31
N ASP A 84 13.52 -1.98 5.21
CA ASP A 84 13.76 -2.02 6.66
C ASP A 84 14.99 -2.89 7.00
N GLN A 85 15.13 -4.04 6.34
CA GLN A 85 16.30 -4.91 6.50
C GLN A 85 17.60 -4.22 6.07
N ARG A 86 17.61 -3.58 4.89
CA ARG A 86 18.79 -2.86 4.39
C ARG A 86 19.16 -1.66 5.25
N LEU A 87 18.16 -0.90 5.72
CA LEU A 87 18.39 0.22 6.62
C LEU A 87 18.96 -0.24 7.98
N ALA A 88 18.60 -1.44 8.45
CA ALA A 88 19.20 -2.01 9.65
C ALA A 88 20.70 -2.32 9.47
N GLU A 89 21.11 -2.74 8.27
CA GLU A 89 22.53 -3.02 7.92
C GLU A 89 23.39 -1.74 7.91
N LEU A 90 22.79 -0.57 7.69
CA LEU A 90 23.48 0.74 7.67
C LEU A 90 23.76 1.31 9.09
N GLY A 91 23.24 0.70 10.14
CA GLY A 91 23.53 1.10 11.53
C GLY A 91 23.01 2.50 11.90
N PRO A 92 23.71 3.24 12.78
CA PRO A 92 23.23 4.51 13.33
C PRO A 92 22.88 5.58 12.28
N ALA A 93 23.56 5.61 11.14
CA ALA A 93 23.34 6.58 10.06
C ALA A 93 21.97 6.44 9.34
N ALA A 94 21.16 5.47 9.74
CA ALA A 94 19.84 5.20 9.17
C ALA A 94 18.75 5.08 10.24
N THR A 95 18.98 5.51 11.49
CA THR A 95 18.04 5.30 12.60
C THR A 95 16.68 5.92 12.32
N SER A 96 16.64 7.18 11.86
CA SER A 96 15.41 7.88 11.50
C SER A 96 14.66 7.21 10.34
N ARG A 97 15.38 6.86 9.27
CA ARG A 97 14.82 6.16 8.10
C ARG A 97 14.27 4.78 8.45
N ARG A 98 15.01 4.03 9.27
CA ARG A 98 14.62 2.69 9.73
C ARG A 98 13.37 2.74 10.61
N ARG A 99 13.29 3.68 11.55
CA ARG A 99 12.10 3.86 12.40
C ARG A 99 10.86 4.10 11.54
N ALA A 100 10.94 5.03 10.60
CA ALA A 100 9.84 5.34 9.69
C ALA A 100 9.44 4.14 8.81
N SER A 101 10.43 3.37 8.32
CA SER A 101 10.19 2.14 7.55
C SER A 101 9.51 1.04 8.39
N ALA A 102 9.96 0.85 9.63
CA ALA A 102 9.35 -0.10 10.56
C ALA A 102 7.91 0.27 10.92
N ASP A 103 7.64 1.55 11.16
CA ASP A 103 6.29 2.05 11.44
C ASP A 103 5.36 1.80 10.25
N LEU A 104 5.82 2.07 9.02
CA LEU A 104 5.05 1.77 7.82
C LEU A 104 4.83 0.25 7.66
N LYS A 105 5.86 -0.56 7.87
CA LYS A 105 5.75 -2.03 7.82
C LYS A 105 4.64 -2.52 8.75
N HIS A 106 4.56 -2.00 9.97
CA HIS A 106 3.51 -2.36 10.92
C HIS A 106 2.10 -1.98 10.45
N LYS A 107 1.95 -0.87 9.71
CA LYS A 107 0.66 -0.52 9.07
C LYS A 107 0.24 -1.57 8.03
N PHE A 108 1.19 -2.07 7.25
CA PHE A 108 0.92 -3.14 6.26
C PHE A 108 0.65 -4.51 6.92
N GLU A 109 1.37 -4.85 8.00
CA GLU A 109 1.16 -6.10 8.75
C GLU A 109 -0.29 -6.27 9.24
N ARG A 110 -0.99 -5.16 9.43
CA ARG A 110 -2.38 -5.13 9.86
C ARG A 110 -3.37 -5.68 8.83
N LEU A 111 -3.09 -5.48 7.54
CA LEU A 111 -3.87 -6.14 6.47
C LEU A 111 -3.57 -7.64 6.36
N ARG A 112 -2.60 -8.14 7.14
CA ARG A 112 -1.84 -9.35 6.86
C ARG A 112 -1.16 -9.23 5.50
N ILE A 113 -0.14 -10.03 5.29
CA ILE A 113 0.36 -10.18 3.92
C ILE A 113 -0.72 -10.99 3.20
N PRO A 114 -1.55 -10.38 2.33
CA PRO A 114 -2.68 -11.09 1.79
C PRO A 114 -2.17 -12.28 0.99
N LEU A 115 -2.85 -13.41 1.09
CA LEU A 115 -2.48 -14.67 0.43
C LEU A 115 -1.21 -15.35 0.97
N ALA A 116 -0.45 -14.75 1.90
CA ALA A 116 0.79 -15.34 2.43
C ALA A 116 0.76 -15.64 3.93
N LYS A 117 -0.10 -14.98 4.72
CA LYS A 117 -0.30 -15.26 6.15
C LYS A 117 -1.78 -15.21 6.51
N LEU A 118 -2.31 -16.33 7.03
CA LEU A 118 -3.71 -16.45 7.46
C LEU A 118 -3.92 -15.97 8.90
N GLU A 119 -2.94 -16.14 9.78
CA GLU A 119 -3.01 -15.72 11.18
C GLU A 119 -2.78 -14.21 11.36
N PRO A 120 -3.46 -13.53 12.31
CA PRO A 120 -3.20 -12.13 12.64
C PRO A 120 -1.75 -11.89 13.11
N SER A 121 -1.25 -10.66 12.95
CA SER A 121 0.05 -10.29 13.51
C SER A 121 0.01 -10.40 15.03
N LYS A 122 1.13 -10.74 15.68
CA LYS A 122 1.21 -10.87 17.15
C LYS A 122 0.67 -9.63 17.89
N ARG A 123 0.80 -8.45 17.27
CA ARG A 123 0.36 -7.17 17.84
C ARG A 123 -1.16 -6.98 17.82
N ASN A 124 -1.86 -7.67 16.93
CA ASN A 124 -3.30 -7.50 16.73
C ASN A 124 -4.11 -8.79 16.94
N LEU A 125 -3.50 -9.81 17.57
CA LEU A 125 -4.14 -11.12 17.79
C LEU A 125 -5.48 -11.03 18.53
N THR A 126 -5.65 -10.03 19.41
CA THR A 126 -6.83 -9.89 20.26
C THR A 126 -7.89 -8.93 19.71
N THR A 127 -7.57 -8.17 18.66
CA THR A 127 -8.43 -7.10 18.14
C THR A 127 -8.94 -7.37 16.74
N ASP A 128 -8.11 -7.96 15.89
CA ASP A 128 -8.43 -8.12 14.47
C ASP A 128 -9.15 -9.45 14.21
N TYR A 129 -9.97 -9.50 13.15
CA TYR A 129 -10.63 -10.73 12.70
C TYR A 129 -9.62 -11.83 12.33
N SER A 130 -10.03 -13.07 12.04
CA SER A 130 -9.12 -14.09 11.48
C SER A 130 -8.85 -13.91 9.98
N PHE A 131 -9.65 -13.12 9.27
CA PHE A 131 -9.38 -12.71 7.89
C PHE A 131 -9.98 -11.31 7.65
N PRO A 132 -9.23 -10.33 7.09
CA PRO A 132 -9.77 -9.01 6.81
C PRO A 132 -10.84 -9.11 5.72
N ARG A 133 -11.99 -8.48 5.95
CA ARG A 133 -13.12 -8.59 5.03
C ARG A 133 -12.97 -7.55 3.92
N PRO A 134 -12.87 -7.94 2.64
CA PRO A 134 -12.77 -6.99 1.55
C PRO A 134 -14.07 -6.18 1.45
N GLY A 135 -13.93 -4.90 1.15
CA GLY A 135 -15.03 -3.97 1.00
C GLY A 135 -14.58 -2.68 0.32
N PHE A 136 -15.38 -1.64 0.51
CA PHE A 136 -15.11 -0.30 0.00
C PHE A 136 -15.19 0.71 1.13
N GLU A 137 -14.27 1.67 1.10
CA GLU A 137 -14.31 2.89 1.91
C GLU A 137 -14.67 4.06 0.98
N ASP A 138 -15.75 4.78 1.29
CA ASP A 138 -16.34 5.82 0.41
C ASP A 138 -15.32 6.82 -0.15
N ASN A 139 -14.36 7.22 0.68
CA ASN A 139 -13.36 8.22 0.30
C ASN A 139 -12.07 7.64 -0.27
N ARG A 140 -11.82 6.34 -0.14
CA ARG A 140 -10.51 5.73 -0.45
C ARG A 140 -10.54 4.51 -1.37
N GLY A 141 -11.73 4.03 -1.75
CA GLY A 141 -11.87 2.93 -2.69
C GLY A 141 -11.74 1.57 -2.00
N ILE A 142 -11.04 0.62 -2.63
CA ILE A 142 -10.90 -0.74 -2.09
C ILE A 142 -10.24 -0.70 -0.70
N ALA A 143 -10.89 -1.36 0.25
CA ALA A 143 -10.48 -1.44 1.63
C ALA A 143 -10.75 -2.81 2.23
N TRP A 144 -10.20 -3.03 3.42
CA TRP A 144 -10.48 -4.21 4.21
C TRP A 144 -10.84 -3.81 5.62
N GLU A 145 -11.96 -4.34 6.09
CA GLU A 145 -12.33 -4.27 7.50
C GLU A 145 -11.45 -5.26 8.27
N VAL A 146 -10.60 -4.74 9.15
CA VAL A 146 -9.65 -5.54 9.94
C VAL A 146 -10.19 -5.87 11.33
N ALA A 147 -11.05 -5.02 11.88
CA ALA A 147 -11.75 -5.17 13.15
C ALA A 147 -13.10 -4.40 13.08
N PRO A 148 -14.04 -4.62 14.02
CA PRO A 148 -15.33 -3.92 14.00
C PRO A 148 -15.17 -2.39 13.95
N GLY A 149 -15.67 -1.78 12.87
CA GLY A 149 -15.59 -0.33 12.67
C GLY A 149 -14.21 0.18 12.25
N GLU A 150 -13.26 -0.71 11.97
CA GLU A 150 -11.90 -0.36 11.59
C GLU A 150 -11.52 -0.95 10.25
N SER A 151 -11.20 -0.05 9.32
CA SER A 151 -10.84 -0.39 7.95
C SER A 151 -9.49 0.17 7.57
N VAL A 152 -8.76 -0.57 6.74
CA VAL A 152 -7.52 -0.11 6.12
C VAL A 152 -7.72 -0.15 4.62
N SER A 153 -7.61 1.00 3.95
CA SER A 153 -7.69 1.07 2.49
C SER A 153 -6.34 0.92 1.81
N ARG A 154 -6.36 0.34 0.61
CA ARG A 154 -5.17 0.22 -0.24
C ARG A 154 -4.60 1.61 -0.58
N SER A 155 -5.48 2.60 -0.83
CA SER A 155 -5.03 3.95 -1.15
C SER A 155 -4.30 4.61 0.02
N TYR A 156 -4.76 4.38 1.25
CA TYR A 156 -4.07 4.85 2.45
C TYR A 156 -2.67 4.28 2.55
N LEU A 157 -2.50 2.96 2.44
CA LEU A 157 -1.19 2.33 2.49
C LEU A 157 -0.26 2.80 1.37
N SER A 158 -0.81 3.02 0.18
CA SER A 158 -0.06 3.56 -0.95
C SER A 158 0.39 5.00 -0.73
N ASP A 159 -0.48 5.85 -0.17
CA ASP A 159 -0.12 7.22 0.18
C ASP A 159 0.99 7.26 1.25
N GLU A 160 0.85 6.45 2.31
CA GLU A 160 1.85 6.34 3.37
C GLU A 160 3.21 5.87 2.86
N PHE A 161 3.21 4.91 1.93
CA PHE A 161 4.45 4.42 1.34
C PHE A 161 5.09 5.44 0.40
N LEU A 162 4.29 6.12 -0.43
CA LEU A 162 4.80 7.21 -1.26
C LEU A 162 5.41 8.32 -0.38
N SER A 163 4.73 8.71 0.69
CA SER A 163 5.21 9.72 1.63
C SER A 163 6.51 9.32 2.33
N LEU A 164 6.69 8.04 2.68
CA LEU A 164 7.95 7.53 3.21
C LEU A 164 9.11 7.76 2.23
N LEU A 165 8.93 7.38 0.96
CA LEU A 165 9.98 7.54 -0.06
C LEU A 165 10.26 9.01 -0.35
N GLU A 166 9.23 9.86 -0.41
CA GLU A 166 9.38 11.30 -0.59
C GLU A 166 10.14 11.94 0.57
N ALA A 167 9.87 11.52 1.82
CA ALA A 167 10.57 12.00 3.01
C ALA A 167 12.04 11.55 3.04
N MET A 168 12.33 10.30 2.65
CA MET A 168 13.71 9.81 2.49
C MET A 168 14.44 10.62 1.41
N LYS A 169 13.82 10.82 0.25
CA LYS A 169 14.43 11.56 -0.87
C LYS A 169 14.72 13.02 -0.55
N SER A 170 13.82 13.67 0.19
CA SER A 170 13.93 15.09 0.53
C SER A 170 14.89 15.36 1.68
N GLY A 171 15.49 14.32 2.28
CA GLY A 171 16.38 14.44 3.43
C GLY A 171 15.67 14.79 4.74
N ILE A 172 14.33 14.78 4.78
CA ILE A 172 13.54 15.06 5.99
C ILE A 172 13.86 14.04 7.10
N LEU A 173 14.21 12.81 6.70
CA LEU A 173 14.59 11.72 7.60
C LEU A 173 16.12 11.59 7.75
N ALA A 174 16.90 12.62 7.40
CA ALA A 174 18.33 12.65 7.71
C ALA A 174 18.56 12.76 9.22
N GLU A 175 19.69 12.22 9.69
CA GLU A 175 20.15 12.35 11.08
C GLU A 175 20.67 13.76 11.36
#